data_AF-A0A344WC34-F1
#
_entry.id   AF-A0A344WC34-F1
#
_cell.length_a   1.000
_cell.length_b   1.000
_cell.length_c   1.000
_cell.angle_alpha   90.00
_cell.angle_beta   90.00
_cell.angle_gamma   90.00
#
_symmetry.space_group_name_H-M   'P 1'
#
loop_
_entity.id
_entity.type
_entity.pdbx_description
1 polymer ?
#
loop_
_entity_poly.entity_id
_entity_poly.type
_entity_poly.pdbx_seq_one_letter_code
_entity_poly.pdbx_strand_id
1 'polypeptide(L)'
;MDAASIFEWLKGNAEIFIGILSAIVAVVSAVIARGETRKQRKLATERLRQSIDAASLDWGAAAIDTMARCATFVRTRHLHANEGAFMAAKSNMLILLSTLVDRGRMFFPNIDPDGKGVEKEGAYRGSRPPILDALMFAYREVEATARENGPPAEECGDFIDECRRLLVSELQAHLDPRRLDEIVERYDDRSKENRAKAREQSAILRGKLLTRRPNVVLDRGFASNTIPERPQ
;
A
#
# COMPACT_ATOMS: atom_id res chain seq x y z
N MET A 1 -17.33 -48.38 55.23
CA MET A 1 -18.13 -48.62 54.00
C MET A 1 -17.48 -49.76 53.25
N ASP A 2 -18.16 -50.88 53.10
CA ASP A 2 -17.64 -52.03 52.35
C ASP A 2 -17.65 -51.76 50.86
N ALA A 3 -16.63 -52.26 50.13
CA ALA A 3 -16.48 -52.06 48.70
C ALA A 3 -17.73 -52.50 47.89
N ALA A 4 -18.45 -53.53 48.36
CA ALA A 4 -19.70 -53.99 47.76
C ALA A 4 -20.84 -52.98 47.88
N SER A 5 -20.97 -52.31 49.04
CA SER A 5 -21.99 -51.28 49.28
C SER A 5 -21.76 -50.01 48.45
N ILE A 6 -20.49 -49.67 48.22
CA ILE A 6 -20.09 -48.56 47.33
C ILE A 6 -20.44 -48.90 45.88
N PHE A 7 -20.27 -50.16 45.48
CA PHE A 7 -20.52 -50.61 44.10
C PHE A 7 -22.01 -50.67 43.75
N GLU A 8 -22.88 -51.13 44.67
CA GLU A 8 -24.34 -51.10 44.48
C GLU A 8 -24.89 -49.69 44.42
N TRP A 9 -24.40 -48.80 45.30
CA TRP A 9 -24.77 -47.38 45.29
C TRP A 9 -24.32 -46.68 43.99
N LEU A 10 -23.14 -47.03 43.47
CA LEU A 10 -22.66 -46.54 42.18
C LEU A 10 -23.54 -47.02 41.01
N LYS A 11 -24.01 -48.26 41.05
CA LYS A 11 -24.84 -48.85 40.00
C LYS A 11 -26.24 -48.23 39.96
N GLY A 12 -26.80 -47.87 41.12
CA GLY A 12 -28.08 -47.16 41.23
C GLY A 12 -28.04 -45.68 40.83
N ASN A 13 -26.87 -45.05 40.89
CA ASN A 13 -26.67 -43.63 40.54
C ASN A 13 -25.83 -43.41 39.27
N ALA A 14 -25.62 -44.46 38.48
CA ALA A 14 -24.72 -44.44 37.32
C ALA A 14 -25.09 -43.35 36.30
N GLU A 15 -26.38 -43.11 36.08
CA GLU A 15 -26.86 -42.05 35.17
C GLU A 15 -26.46 -40.64 35.63
N ILE A 16 -26.54 -40.38 36.94
CA ILE A 16 -26.15 -39.10 37.54
C ILE A 16 -24.64 -38.89 37.39
N PHE A 17 -23.85 -39.94 37.62
CA PHE A 17 -22.38 -39.88 37.43
C PHE A 17 -22.01 -39.64 35.97
N ILE A 18 -22.67 -40.29 35.02
CA ILE A 18 -22.47 -40.07 33.59
C ILE A 18 -22.84 -38.63 33.20
N GLY A 19 -23.94 -38.10 33.73
CA GLY A 19 -24.36 -36.71 33.52
C GLY A 19 -23.35 -35.70 34.05
N ILE A 20 -22.85 -35.89 35.27
CA ILE A 20 -21.81 -35.03 35.88
C ILE A 20 -20.52 -35.09 35.08
N LEU A 21 -20.06 -36.29 34.70
CA LEU A 21 -18.83 -36.46 33.91
C LEU A 21 -18.97 -35.78 32.54
N SER A 22 -20.12 -35.94 31.89
CA SER A 22 -20.41 -35.29 30.60
C SER A 22 -20.43 -33.78 30.71
N ALA A 23 -21.00 -33.23 31.80
CA ALA A 23 -21.00 -31.79 32.06
C ALA A 23 -19.57 -31.25 32.28
N ILE A 24 -18.72 -31.97 33.02
CA ILE A 24 -17.30 -31.61 33.20
C ILE A 24 -16.57 -31.62 31.85
N VAL A 25 -16.74 -32.67 31.04
CA VAL A 25 -16.14 -32.78 29.71
C VAL A 25 -16.61 -31.64 28.81
N ALA A 26 -17.89 -31.28 28.84
CA ALA A 26 -18.44 -30.17 28.06
C ALA A 26 -17.83 -28.82 28.47
N VAL A 27 -17.68 -28.56 29.77
CA VAL A 27 -17.05 -27.32 30.28
C VAL A 27 -15.57 -27.24 29.87
N VAL A 28 -14.82 -28.33 30.05
CA VAL A 28 -13.40 -28.38 29.64
C VAL A 28 -13.27 -28.18 28.12
N SER A 29 -14.13 -28.85 27.33
CA SER A 29 -14.17 -28.70 25.87
C SER A 29 -14.50 -27.27 25.45
N ALA A 30 -15.45 -26.62 26.13
CA ALA A 30 -15.82 -25.23 25.87
C ALA A 30 -14.66 -24.25 26.20
N VAL A 31 -13.91 -24.49 27.28
CA VAL A 31 -12.73 -23.68 27.64
C VAL A 31 -11.62 -23.84 26.61
N ILE A 32 -11.31 -25.07 26.19
CA ILE A 32 -10.32 -25.35 25.14
C ILE A 32 -10.74 -24.70 23.82
N ALA A 33 -11.99 -24.89 23.39
CA ALA A 33 -12.53 -24.30 22.17
C ALA A 33 -12.47 -22.77 22.18
N ARG A 34 -12.74 -22.13 23.33
CA ARG A 34 -12.63 -20.68 23.48
C ARG A 34 -11.18 -20.19 23.37
N GLY A 35 -10.23 -20.95 23.91
CA GLY A 35 -8.79 -20.67 23.74
C GLY A 35 -8.35 -20.78 22.28
N GLU A 36 -8.78 -21.84 21.60
CA GLU A 36 -8.46 -22.08 20.19
C GLU A 36 -9.08 -21.02 19.27
N THR A 37 -10.33 -20.61 19.53
CA THR A 37 -11.00 -19.55 18.76
C THR A 37 -10.24 -18.22 18.83
N ARG A 38 -9.63 -17.89 19.98
CA ARG A 38 -8.79 -16.68 20.12
C ARG A 38 -7.51 -16.79 19.31
N LYS A 39 -6.84 -17.96 19.34
CA LYS A 39 -5.64 -18.22 18.53
C LYS A 39 -5.97 -18.18 17.03
N GLN A 40 -7.06 -18.79 16.61
CA GLN A 40 -7.53 -18.79 15.22
C GLN A 40 -7.83 -17.37 14.73
N ARG A 41 -8.47 -16.53 15.54
CA ARG A 41 -8.69 -15.10 15.20
C ARG A 41 -7.38 -14.36 15.03
N LYS A 42 -6.42 -14.54 15.94
CA LYS A 42 -5.09 -13.92 15.86
C LYS A 42 -4.37 -14.34 14.57
N LEU A 43 -4.32 -15.65 14.29
CA LEU A 43 -3.72 -16.19 13.07
C LEU A 43 -4.43 -15.71 11.81
N ALA A 44 -5.76 -15.57 11.82
CA ALA A 44 -6.52 -15.06 10.70
C ALA A 44 -6.18 -13.59 10.39
N THR A 45 -6.04 -12.75 11.43
CA THR A 45 -5.63 -11.36 11.26
C THR A 45 -4.18 -11.24 10.75
N GLU A 46 -3.26 -12.07 11.27
CA GLU A 46 -1.88 -12.11 10.80
C GLU A 46 -1.79 -12.57 9.33
N ARG A 47 -2.57 -13.59 8.95
CA ARG A 47 -2.68 -14.03 7.55
C ARG A 47 -3.24 -12.95 6.64
N LEU A 48 -4.29 -12.24 7.08
CA LEU A 48 -4.84 -11.11 6.32
C LEU A 48 -3.79 -10.04 6.10
N ARG A 49 -3.03 -9.69 7.15
CA ARG A 49 -1.95 -8.72 7.04
C ARG A 49 -0.87 -9.17 6.04
N GLN A 50 -0.38 -10.40 6.18
CA GLN A 50 0.59 -10.98 5.24
C GLN A 50 0.06 -10.97 3.80
N SER A 51 -1.23 -11.23 3.60
CA SER A 51 -1.85 -11.21 2.27
C SER A 51 -1.92 -9.80 1.67
N ILE A 52 -2.17 -8.78 2.50
CA ILE A 52 -2.18 -7.37 2.07
C ILE A 52 -0.75 -6.92 1.73
N ASP A 53 0.23 -7.28 2.57
CA ASP A 53 1.64 -6.94 2.35
C ASP A 53 2.19 -7.62 1.08
N ALA A 54 1.79 -8.87 0.82
CA ALA A 54 2.13 -9.57 -0.42
C ALA A 54 1.48 -8.89 -1.64
N ALA A 55 0.20 -8.51 -1.55
CA ALA A 55 -0.49 -7.82 -2.64
C ALA A 55 0.10 -6.42 -2.93
N SER A 56 0.56 -5.70 -1.90
CA SER A 56 1.21 -4.40 -2.06
C SER A 56 2.61 -4.54 -2.67
N LEU A 57 3.34 -5.61 -2.34
CA LEU A 57 4.59 -6.00 -3.01
C LEU A 57 4.40 -6.29 -4.49
N ASP A 58 3.39 -7.10 -4.85
CA ASP A 58 3.08 -7.43 -6.24
C ASP A 58 2.70 -6.19 -7.05
N TRP A 59 1.89 -5.31 -6.45
CA TRP A 59 1.59 -4.00 -7.03
C TRP A 59 2.86 -3.17 -7.23
N GLY A 60 3.74 -3.14 -6.23
CA GLY A 60 5.00 -2.40 -6.28
C GLY A 60 5.93 -2.91 -7.38
N ALA A 61 6.05 -4.22 -7.54
CA ALA A 61 6.82 -4.84 -8.63
C ALA A 61 6.28 -4.43 -10.00
N ALA A 62 4.95 -4.48 -10.18
CA ALA A 62 4.31 -4.04 -11.42
C ALA A 62 4.53 -2.54 -11.69
N ALA A 63 4.52 -1.70 -10.65
CA ALA A 63 4.78 -0.28 -10.76
C ALA A 63 6.23 0.01 -11.19
N ILE A 64 7.20 -0.65 -10.56
CA ILE A 64 8.62 -0.52 -10.89
C ILE A 64 8.90 -0.93 -12.33
N ASP A 65 8.36 -2.07 -12.78
CA ASP A 65 8.51 -2.54 -14.16
C ASP A 65 7.86 -1.57 -15.15
N THR A 66 6.65 -1.09 -14.86
CA THR A 66 5.95 -0.12 -15.72
C THR A 66 6.74 1.18 -15.86
N MET A 67 7.28 1.72 -14.76
CA MET A 67 8.11 2.93 -14.82
C MET A 67 9.41 2.71 -15.60
N ALA A 68 10.04 1.54 -15.45
CA ALA A 68 11.21 1.17 -16.24
C ALA A 68 10.88 1.13 -17.74
N ARG A 69 9.75 0.52 -18.12
CA ARG A 69 9.26 0.49 -19.50
C ARG A 69 8.96 1.89 -20.02
N CYS A 70 8.37 2.77 -19.20
CA CYS A 70 8.12 4.16 -19.57
C CYS A 70 9.44 4.90 -19.84
N ALA A 71 10.45 4.74 -18.98
CA ALA A 71 11.76 5.35 -19.15
C ALA A 71 12.47 4.86 -20.43
N THR A 72 12.40 3.56 -20.72
CA THR A 72 12.92 3.02 -21.98
C THR A 72 12.12 3.54 -23.18
N PHE A 73 10.79 3.52 -23.11
CA PHE A 73 9.89 4.00 -24.16
C PHE A 73 10.20 5.44 -24.57
N VAL A 74 10.38 6.35 -23.61
CA VAL A 74 10.69 7.76 -23.93
C VAL A 74 12.07 7.90 -24.58
N ARG A 75 13.07 7.11 -24.16
CA ARG A 75 14.42 7.10 -24.75
C ARG A 75 14.41 6.53 -26.18
N THR A 76 13.65 5.47 -26.41
CA THR A 76 13.57 4.78 -27.70
C THR A 76 12.45 5.30 -28.60
N ARG A 77 11.80 6.42 -28.27
CA ARG A 77 10.61 6.91 -28.98
C ARG A 77 10.79 7.11 -30.49
N HIS A 78 12.01 7.45 -30.92
CA HIS A 78 12.36 7.66 -32.33
C HIS A 78 12.48 6.35 -33.13
N LEU A 79 12.63 5.21 -32.45
CA LEU A 79 12.74 3.88 -33.05
C LEU A 79 11.36 3.30 -33.42
N HIS A 80 10.27 3.95 -33.05
CA HIS A 80 8.93 3.52 -33.47
C HIS A 80 8.75 3.72 -34.97
N ALA A 81 8.23 2.68 -35.64
CA ALA A 81 8.11 2.62 -37.09
C ALA A 81 7.31 3.79 -37.71
N ASN A 82 6.30 4.29 -37.00
CA ASN A 82 5.50 5.44 -37.40
C ASN A 82 4.83 6.10 -36.18
N GLU A 83 4.18 7.24 -36.42
CA GLU A 83 3.47 8.00 -35.38
C GLU A 83 2.33 7.19 -34.74
N GLY A 84 1.59 6.41 -35.52
CA GLY A 84 0.51 5.57 -35.01
C GLY A 84 1.00 4.53 -34.00
N ALA A 85 2.13 3.86 -34.30
CA ALA A 85 2.76 2.89 -33.40
C ALA A 85 3.30 3.55 -32.13
N PHE A 86 3.83 4.77 -32.22
CA PHE A 86 4.24 5.56 -31.07
C PHE A 86 3.03 5.93 -30.19
N MET A 87 1.96 6.45 -30.78
CA MET A 87 0.75 6.89 -30.06
C MET A 87 0.01 5.72 -29.39
N ALA A 88 0.00 4.54 -30.02
CA ALA A 88 -0.55 3.32 -29.43
C ALA A 88 0.28 2.90 -28.20
N ALA A 89 1.62 2.86 -28.33
CA ALA A 89 2.50 2.53 -27.21
C ALA A 89 2.41 3.55 -26.06
N LYS A 90 2.36 4.85 -26.38
CA LYS A 90 2.16 5.93 -25.41
C LYS A 90 0.85 5.76 -24.63
N SER A 91 -0.26 5.54 -25.34
CA SER A 91 -1.58 5.33 -24.73
C SER A 91 -1.56 4.13 -23.77
N ASN A 92 -0.91 3.03 -24.15
CA ASN A 92 -0.76 1.86 -23.28
C ASN A 92 0.00 2.21 -21.99
N MET A 93 1.11 2.95 -22.08
CA MET A 93 1.87 3.37 -20.89
C MET A 93 1.04 4.26 -19.96
N LEU A 94 0.27 5.21 -20.52
CA LEU A 94 -0.59 6.11 -19.75
C LEU A 94 -1.72 5.34 -19.03
N ILE A 95 -2.34 4.36 -19.69
CA ILE A 95 -3.37 3.49 -19.09
C ILE A 95 -2.77 2.68 -17.93
N LEU A 96 -1.59 2.09 -18.12
CA LEU A 96 -0.92 1.30 -17.09
C LEU A 96 -0.59 2.17 -15.87
N LEU A 97 0.00 3.35 -16.07
CA LEU A 97 0.32 4.27 -14.99
C LEU A 97 -0.93 4.73 -14.22
N SER A 98 -2.01 5.10 -14.92
CA SER A 98 -3.27 5.49 -14.27
C SER A 98 -3.87 4.34 -13.46
N THR A 99 -3.88 3.14 -14.04
CA THR A 99 -4.42 1.94 -13.38
C THR A 99 -3.61 1.58 -12.12
N LEU A 100 -2.28 1.76 -12.16
CA LEU A 100 -1.42 1.55 -11.00
C LEU A 100 -1.70 2.57 -9.90
N VAL A 101 -1.99 3.83 -10.23
CA VAL A 101 -2.40 4.84 -9.24
C VAL A 101 -3.67 4.40 -8.53
N ASP A 102 -4.69 3.99 -9.28
CA ASP A 102 -5.98 3.59 -8.70
C ASP A 102 -5.87 2.33 -7.85
N ARG A 103 -5.12 1.32 -8.31
CA ARG A 103 -4.82 0.12 -7.52
C ARG A 103 -4.01 0.44 -6.27
N GLY A 104 -3.06 1.36 -6.37
CA GLY A 104 -2.21 1.77 -5.28
C GLY A 104 -2.98 2.39 -4.12
N ARG A 105 -4.10 3.07 -4.39
CA ARG A 105 -4.97 3.66 -3.35
C ARG A 105 -5.53 2.64 -2.36
N MET A 106 -5.61 1.35 -2.74
CA MET A 106 -6.06 0.29 -1.84
C MET A 106 -5.05 -0.02 -0.73
N PHE A 107 -3.75 0.25 -0.99
CA PHE A 107 -2.65 -0.03 -0.07
C PHE A 107 -2.10 1.26 0.57
N PHE A 108 -2.18 2.37 -0.16
CA PHE A 108 -1.63 3.67 0.23
C PHE A 108 -2.77 4.70 0.32
N PRO A 109 -3.46 4.77 1.48
CA PRO A 109 -4.54 5.74 1.66
C PRO A 109 -4.01 7.18 1.57
N ASN A 110 -4.88 8.09 1.13
CA ASN A 110 -4.56 9.50 1.06
C ASN A 110 -4.32 10.09 2.47
N ILE A 111 -3.45 11.10 2.51
CA ILE A 111 -3.09 11.84 3.70
C ILE A 111 -4.16 12.90 3.98
N ASP A 112 -4.61 12.98 5.25
CA ASP A 112 -5.62 13.96 5.70
C ASP A 112 -6.91 13.91 4.84
N PRO A 113 -7.63 12.77 4.84
CA PRO A 113 -8.86 12.61 4.06
C PRO A 113 -10.04 13.44 4.60
N ASP A 114 -9.97 13.90 5.85
CA ASP A 114 -11.05 14.66 6.50
C ASP A 114 -10.94 16.18 6.25
N GLY A 115 -9.73 16.70 6.01
CA GLY A 115 -9.49 18.13 5.80
C GLY A 115 -9.59 18.62 4.34
N LYS A 116 -9.32 17.76 3.35
CA LYS A 116 -9.24 18.17 1.93
C LYS A 116 -10.14 17.34 1.01
N GLY A 117 -10.83 18.02 0.08
CA GLY A 117 -11.57 17.34 -0.99
C GLY A 117 -12.76 16.52 -0.47
N VAL A 118 -13.45 17.03 0.56
CA VAL A 118 -14.58 16.35 1.23
C VAL A 118 -15.71 16.05 0.23
N GLU A 119 -15.81 16.83 -0.84
CA GLU A 119 -16.73 16.66 -1.95
C GLU A 119 -16.43 15.45 -2.86
N LYS A 120 -15.24 14.85 -2.75
CA LYS A 120 -14.80 13.72 -3.58
C LYS A 120 -15.22 12.37 -2.98
N GLU A 121 -15.16 11.31 -3.78
CA GLU A 121 -15.34 9.94 -3.29
C GLU A 121 -14.24 9.57 -2.29
N GLY A 122 -14.54 8.69 -1.34
CA GLY A 122 -13.69 8.41 -0.18
C GLY A 122 -12.21 8.13 -0.50
N ALA A 123 -11.94 7.36 -1.55
CA ALA A 123 -10.56 7.02 -1.97
C ALA A 123 -9.78 8.19 -2.62
N TYR A 124 -10.46 9.30 -2.92
CA TYR A 124 -9.91 10.49 -3.58
C TYR A 124 -9.91 11.74 -2.68
N ARG A 125 -10.42 11.63 -1.45
CA ARG A 125 -10.32 12.67 -0.43
C ARG A 125 -8.90 12.78 0.11
N GLY A 126 -8.47 13.95 0.51
CA GLY A 126 -7.13 14.19 1.03
C GLY A 126 -6.08 14.38 -0.06
N SER A 127 -4.82 14.26 0.36
CA SER A 127 -3.64 14.39 -0.49
C SER A 127 -3.07 13.00 -0.81
N ARG A 128 -2.94 12.69 -2.10
CA ARG A 128 -2.26 11.52 -2.67
C ARG A 128 -0.87 11.38 -2.03
N PRO A 129 -0.51 10.20 -1.52
CA PRO A 129 0.79 9.99 -0.89
C PRO A 129 1.94 10.06 -1.92
N PRO A 130 3.17 10.39 -1.48
CA PRO A 130 4.34 10.54 -2.35
C PRO A 130 4.60 9.36 -3.29
N ILE A 131 4.36 8.13 -2.83
CA ILE A 131 4.51 6.92 -3.65
C ILE A 131 3.62 6.93 -4.89
N LEU A 132 2.40 7.45 -4.78
CA LEU A 132 1.46 7.57 -5.91
C LEU A 132 1.68 8.86 -6.69
N ASP A 133 2.23 9.90 -6.07
CA ASP A 133 2.68 11.11 -6.79
C ASP A 133 3.77 10.77 -7.81
N ALA A 134 4.71 9.89 -7.47
CA ALA A 134 5.76 9.42 -8.38
C ALA A 134 5.20 8.85 -9.70
N LEU A 135 4.14 8.05 -9.62
CA LEU A 135 3.45 7.51 -10.79
C LEU A 135 2.77 8.59 -11.62
N MET A 136 2.12 9.56 -10.95
CA MET A 136 1.48 10.68 -11.63
C MET A 136 2.48 11.63 -12.28
N PHE A 137 3.65 11.84 -11.69
CA PHE A 137 4.72 12.61 -12.32
C PHE A 137 5.25 11.93 -13.57
N ALA A 138 5.49 10.62 -13.51
CA ALA A 138 5.85 9.84 -14.70
C ALA A 138 4.74 9.87 -15.76
N TYR A 139 3.46 9.80 -15.37
CA TYR A 139 2.32 9.92 -16.28
C TYR A 139 2.39 11.24 -17.05
N ARG A 140 2.56 12.36 -16.35
CA ARG A 140 2.65 13.69 -16.98
C ARG A 140 3.88 13.84 -17.88
N GLU A 141 5.00 13.24 -17.51
CA GLU A 141 6.20 13.29 -18.35
C GLU A 141 6.03 12.45 -19.63
N VAL A 142 5.45 11.26 -19.54
CA VAL A 142 5.10 10.43 -20.71
C VAL A 142 4.07 11.13 -21.59
N GLU A 143 3.03 11.73 -21.00
CA GLU A 143 1.98 12.47 -21.70
C GLU A 143 2.56 13.63 -22.53
N ALA A 144 3.60 14.30 -22.04
CA ALA A 144 4.25 15.41 -22.74
C ALA A 144 5.19 14.97 -23.88
N THR A 145 5.49 13.68 -24.02
CA THR A 145 6.39 13.20 -25.08
C THR A 145 5.70 13.14 -26.45
N ALA A 146 6.49 13.42 -27.49
CA ALA A 146 6.12 13.24 -28.90
C ALA A 146 7.23 12.43 -29.59
N ARG A 147 6.90 11.70 -30.66
CA ARG A 147 7.88 10.89 -31.41
C ARG A 147 9.01 11.76 -31.95
N GLU A 148 8.65 12.84 -32.62
CA GLU A 148 9.54 13.86 -33.17
C GLU A 148 9.26 15.21 -32.49
N ASN A 149 10.29 16.07 -32.38
CA ASN A 149 10.19 17.42 -31.79
C ASN A 149 9.63 17.49 -30.36
N GLY A 150 9.62 16.37 -29.63
CA GLY A 150 9.31 16.33 -28.21
C GLY A 150 10.47 16.77 -27.32
N PRO A 151 10.24 16.91 -26.00
CA PRO A 151 11.30 17.26 -25.04
C PRO A 151 12.49 16.30 -25.08
N PRO A 152 13.70 16.67 -24.61
CA PRO A 152 14.88 15.81 -24.69
C PRO A 152 14.64 14.41 -24.11
N ALA A 153 14.84 13.37 -24.93
CA ALA A 153 14.45 11.99 -24.60
C ALA A 153 15.17 11.43 -23.37
N GLU A 154 16.48 11.69 -23.25
CA GLU A 154 17.27 11.25 -22.11
C GLU A 154 16.83 11.92 -20.82
N GLU A 155 16.65 13.24 -20.82
CA GLU A 155 16.19 13.95 -19.62
C GLU A 155 14.80 13.49 -19.16
N CYS A 156 13.90 13.16 -20.10
CA CYS A 156 12.61 12.56 -19.75
C CYS A 156 12.78 11.19 -19.08
N GLY A 157 13.66 10.36 -19.63
CA GLY A 157 13.98 9.04 -19.06
C GLY A 157 14.56 9.16 -17.66
N ASP A 158 15.51 10.08 -17.46
CA ASP A 158 16.15 10.33 -16.18
C ASP A 158 15.15 10.83 -15.13
N PHE A 159 14.23 11.72 -15.52
CA PHE A 159 13.17 12.17 -14.62
C PHE A 159 12.23 11.04 -14.19
N ILE A 160 11.85 10.14 -15.12
CA ILE A 160 11.05 8.95 -14.79
C ILE A 160 11.82 8.02 -13.85
N ASP A 161 13.15 7.88 -14.05
CA ASP A 161 14.01 7.10 -13.16
C ASP A 161 14.11 7.71 -11.75
N GLU A 162 14.15 9.03 -11.62
CA GLU A 162 14.06 9.72 -10.32
C GLU A 162 12.71 9.46 -9.64
N CYS A 163 11.60 9.53 -10.38
CA CYS A 163 10.28 9.18 -9.86
C CYS A 163 10.24 7.73 -9.38
N ARG A 164 10.85 6.80 -10.14
CA ARG A 164 10.92 5.38 -9.79
C ARG A 164 11.71 5.16 -8.50
N ARG A 165 12.80 5.91 -8.28
CA ARG A 165 13.56 5.86 -7.02
C ARG A 165 12.69 6.28 -5.83
N LEU A 166 11.92 7.37 -5.96
CA LEU A 166 10.96 7.78 -4.92
C LEU A 166 9.96 6.67 -4.62
N LEU A 167 9.39 6.04 -5.66
CA LEU A 167 8.44 4.93 -5.48
C LEU A 167 9.07 3.75 -4.73
N VAL A 168 10.28 3.33 -5.11
CA VAL A 168 10.99 2.23 -4.45
C VAL A 168 11.29 2.55 -2.99
N SER A 169 11.76 3.77 -2.71
CA SER A 169 12.03 4.22 -1.34
C SER A 169 10.79 4.20 -0.47
N GLU A 170 9.65 4.68 -0.97
CA GLU A 170 8.38 4.65 -0.24
C GLU A 170 7.84 3.24 -0.05
N LEU A 171 7.96 2.38 -1.07
CA LEU A 171 7.55 0.98 -0.99
C LEU A 171 8.36 0.22 0.07
N GLN A 172 9.69 0.40 0.07
CA GLN A 172 10.57 -0.17 1.10
C GLN A 172 10.18 0.36 2.50
N ALA A 173 9.92 1.66 2.62
CA ALA A 173 9.53 2.27 3.88
C ALA A 173 8.20 1.73 4.42
N HIS A 174 7.28 1.32 3.54
CA HIS A 174 6.00 0.71 3.89
C HIS A 174 6.14 -0.74 4.37
N LEU A 175 7.07 -1.50 3.79
CA LEU A 175 7.19 -2.95 3.98
C LEU A 175 8.23 -3.40 5.00
N ASP A 176 9.11 -2.50 5.48
CA ASP A 176 10.22 -2.88 6.37
C ASP A 176 9.72 -3.49 7.71
N PRO A 177 9.94 -4.79 7.96
CA PRO A 177 9.53 -5.45 9.20
C PRO A 177 10.38 -5.03 10.40
N ARG A 178 11.62 -4.55 10.20
CA ARG A 178 12.50 -4.09 11.29
C ARG A 178 11.96 -2.83 11.95
N ARG A 179 11.20 -2.03 11.21
CA ARG A 179 10.42 -0.92 11.77
C ARG A 179 9.29 -1.42 12.65
N LEU A 180 8.62 -2.51 12.28
CA LEU A 180 7.47 -3.04 13.01
C LEU A 180 7.83 -3.64 14.37
N ASP A 181 9.00 -4.27 14.49
CA ASP A 181 9.48 -4.81 15.76
C ASP A 181 10.14 -3.73 16.66
N GLU A 182 10.71 -2.64 16.11
CA GLU A 182 11.14 -1.46 16.90
C GLU A 182 9.96 -0.60 17.41
N ILE A 183 8.78 -0.69 16.78
CA ILE A 183 7.61 0.18 17.01
C ILE A 183 6.89 -0.05 18.35
N VAL A 184 7.23 -1.09 19.12
CA VAL A 184 6.57 -1.33 20.41
C VAL A 184 7.14 -0.47 21.57
N GLU A 185 8.33 0.13 21.44
CA GLU A 185 8.90 0.86 22.59
C GLU A 185 9.74 2.12 22.27
N ARG A 186 10.01 2.43 20.99
CA ARG A 186 10.74 3.65 20.60
C ARG A 186 10.29 4.06 19.18
N TYR A 187 9.85 5.32 18.99
CA TYR A 187 9.63 6.01 17.70
C TYR A 187 8.21 6.24 17.18
N ASP A 188 7.62 7.35 17.62
CA ASP A 188 6.72 8.15 16.78
C ASP A 188 7.48 9.11 15.83
N ASP A 189 8.71 9.51 16.18
CA ASP A 189 9.40 10.62 15.48
C ASP A 189 10.14 10.22 14.19
N ARG A 190 10.73 9.01 14.10
CA ARG A 190 11.38 8.52 12.86
C ARG A 190 10.37 8.28 11.75
N SER A 191 9.14 7.87 12.08
CA SER A 191 8.06 7.70 11.09
C SER A 191 7.66 9.06 10.49
N LYS A 192 7.57 10.10 11.34
CA LYS A 192 7.28 11.48 10.92
C LYS A 192 8.41 12.08 10.06
N GLU A 193 9.66 11.92 10.46
CA GLU A 193 10.82 12.44 9.71
C GLU A 193 10.89 11.85 8.30
N ASN A 194 10.68 10.53 8.16
CA ASN A 194 10.73 9.87 6.86
C ASN A 194 9.55 10.28 5.96
N ARG A 195 8.35 10.44 6.53
CA ARG A 195 7.20 11.01 5.81
C ARG A 195 7.47 12.44 5.35
N ALA A 196 8.14 13.25 6.18
CA ALA A 196 8.52 14.61 5.81
C ALA A 196 9.53 14.62 4.65
N LYS A 197 10.58 13.78 4.71
CA LYS A 197 11.55 13.60 3.62
C LYS A 197 10.88 13.15 2.33
N ALA A 198 9.94 12.20 2.39
CA ALA A 198 9.20 11.75 1.22
C ALA A 198 8.33 12.86 0.59
N ARG A 199 7.67 13.67 1.42
CA ARG A 199 6.92 14.85 0.96
C ARG A 199 7.84 15.88 0.32
N GLU A 200 9.01 16.12 0.91
CA GLU A 200 10.02 17.03 0.37
C GLU A 200 10.54 16.53 -0.99
N GLN A 201 10.90 15.25 -1.11
CA GLN A 201 11.31 14.66 -2.38
C GLN A 201 10.21 14.73 -3.44
N SER A 202 8.94 14.44 -3.08
CA SER A 202 7.79 14.65 -3.97
C SER A 202 7.66 16.12 -4.39
N ALA A 203 7.88 17.07 -3.47
CA ALA A 203 7.84 18.50 -3.78
C ALA A 203 8.97 18.94 -4.71
N ILE A 204 10.18 18.41 -4.54
CA ILE A 204 11.32 18.64 -5.43
C ILE A 204 10.99 18.12 -6.84
N LEU A 205 10.52 16.88 -6.95
CA LEU A 205 10.14 16.30 -8.25
C LEU A 205 9.00 17.06 -8.91
N ARG A 206 8.02 17.53 -8.13
CA ARG A 206 6.96 18.41 -8.62
C ARG A 206 7.53 19.73 -9.15
N GLY A 207 8.44 20.37 -8.41
CA GLY A 207 9.10 21.60 -8.84
C GLY A 207 9.87 21.40 -10.15
N LYS A 208 10.62 20.29 -10.27
CA LYS A 208 11.27 19.88 -11.51
C LYS A 208 10.27 19.69 -12.64
N LEU A 209 9.16 18.98 -12.41
CA LEU A 209 8.12 18.75 -13.41
C LEU A 209 7.53 20.07 -13.91
N LEU A 210 7.15 20.98 -13.00
CA LEU A 210 6.57 22.28 -13.38
C LEU A 210 7.58 23.17 -14.13
N THR A 211 8.85 23.10 -13.77
CA THR A 211 9.92 23.80 -14.50
C THR A 211 10.06 23.26 -15.92
N ARG A 212 9.98 21.94 -16.09
CA ARG A 212 10.06 21.26 -17.40
C ARG A 212 8.78 21.40 -18.21
N ARG A 213 7.63 21.56 -17.54
CA ARG A 213 6.27 21.52 -18.08
C ARG A 213 5.40 22.61 -17.44
N PRO A 214 5.60 23.89 -17.81
CA PRO A 214 4.90 25.01 -17.17
C PRO A 214 3.37 24.96 -17.39
N ASN A 215 2.92 24.33 -18.48
CA ASN A 215 1.49 24.23 -18.82
C ASN A 215 0.78 23.03 -18.15
N VAL A 216 1.49 22.18 -17.41
CA VAL A 216 0.88 21.03 -16.74
C VAL A 216 0.10 21.51 -15.52
N VAL A 217 -1.22 21.32 -15.57
CA VAL A 217 -2.10 21.56 -14.42
C VAL A 217 -2.07 20.33 -13.51
N LEU A 218 -1.44 20.48 -12.35
CA LEU A 218 -1.49 19.48 -11.29
C LEU A 218 -2.71 19.75 -10.40
N ASP A 219 -3.50 18.72 -10.14
CA ASP A 219 -4.62 18.82 -9.20
C ASP A 219 -4.15 19.19 -7.78
N ARG A 220 -5.07 19.60 -6.90
CA ARG A 220 -4.74 19.88 -5.49
C ARG A 220 -4.41 18.62 -4.68
N GLY A 221 -4.56 17.45 -5.27
CA GLY A 221 -4.45 16.16 -4.62
C GLY A 221 -3.03 15.65 -4.44
N PHE A 222 -1.95 16.36 -4.75
CA PHE A 222 -0.57 15.88 -4.51
C PHE A 222 -0.11 16.11 -3.06
N ALA A 223 0.66 15.19 -2.47
CA ALA A 223 1.20 15.35 -1.10
C ALA A 223 2.08 16.59 -0.96
N SER A 224 2.80 16.95 -2.03
CA SER A 224 3.61 18.16 -2.12
C SER A 224 2.80 19.47 -2.04
N ASN A 225 1.46 19.41 -2.04
CA ASN A 225 0.59 20.56 -1.77
C ASN A 225 0.25 20.73 -0.28
N THR A 226 0.75 19.85 0.61
CA THR A 226 0.53 19.98 2.06
C THR A 226 1.60 20.88 2.66
N ILE A 227 1.20 22.04 3.18
CA ILE A 227 2.04 22.85 4.07
C ILE A 227 2.14 22.04 5.38
N PRO A 228 3.34 21.82 5.94
CA PRO A 228 3.44 21.20 7.26
C PRO A 228 2.70 22.08 8.26
N GLU A 229 1.68 21.53 8.92
CA GLU A 229 1.07 22.19 10.07
C GLU A 229 2.19 22.50 11.08
N ARG A 230 2.32 23.79 11.42
CA ARG A 230 3.21 24.19 12.51
C ARG A 230 2.70 23.49 13.78
N PRO A 231 3.56 22.85 14.56
CA PRO A 231 3.16 22.39 15.88
C PRO A 231 2.65 23.61 16.68
N GLN A 232 1.43 23.50 17.20
CA GLN A 232 0.88 24.41 18.20
C GLN A 232 1.58 24.18 19.54
#